data_AF-A0A837BW82-F1
#
_entry.id   AF-A0A837BW82-F1
#
_cell.length_a   1.000
_cell.length_b   1.000
_cell.length_c   1.000
_cell.angle_alpha   90.00
_cell.angle_beta   90.00
_cell.angle_gamma   90.00
#
_symmetry.space_group_name_H-M   'P 1'
#
loop_
_entity.id
_entity.type
_entity.pdbx_description
1 polymer ?
#
loop_
_entity_poly.entity_id
_entity_poly.type
_entity_poly.pdbx_seq_one_letter_code
_entity_poly.pdbx_strand_id
1 'polypeptide(L)'
;MTKKITENPGKYTGSGQGKESQINLEVEVDSDKIVNVKPLDKYTPDSLADNAFKKMAQKIVDQQSVDVDVVSGASETSHGIIEGVKEALNKAGVDFDALKENGGQTAGKKEETIDVDVAVVGAGGAGVAAALAARQHGASVALFEKTISPLGATTFAGGMFASDSQQQKDQNAVVSKKWLYDEYMDASQGYMNSILVRRIIDEAGKTVDWLNENGAIMKLVDAGTGGSYDHIGMPATLHGYQEGGTKAVTKLIEKFKSIGGNMYFGFAGKKLLQDSEGKVTGLIAESDEKTLHVNAKKVVIATGGFGGSPEMRKKYLGDVSTQGQVLQNTGDGLNMAWDAGTAHHINGSTHYFWQTFSDKDIGEMAKIVGPNWMPVNALADFPNLRVNNRGQRYASETHALDFAVHGAELSEQPQQTEFVVFDQAMLDKIKEGGTVAIEDHYGKWKNHRQFYMEFNFPTDTEESIKHEHEKTDFTSLLNKLASTNVIFVADTIEDLAEKMGVDKDNLAKSVEQYNNAKKKGADDLFFSDTKRMTPVEQGPFYAVKFIARNLGTLGGATIDEKMHALAPNGEPVPNLYVAGADASGMYGKAYVDFEGGTLGFAYISGRLAGIDAAETAKAGK
;
A
#
# COMPACT_ATOMS: atom_id res chain seq x y z
N MET A 1 41.72 -21.47 -8.97
CA MET A 1 41.29 -22.57 -9.85
C MET A 1 39.81 -22.76 -9.59
N THR A 2 38.96 -22.76 -10.62
CA THR A 2 37.54 -23.10 -10.47
C THR A 2 37.42 -24.53 -9.98
N LYS A 3 36.65 -24.75 -8.92
CA LYS A 3 36.31 -26.06 -8.38
C LYS A 3 35.29 -26.75 -9.28
N LYS A 4 35.34 -28.07 -9.35
CA LYS A 4 34.26 -28.84 -9.96
C LYS A 4 33.04 -28.78 -9.03
N ILE A 5 31.87 -28.43 -9.57
CA ILE A 5 30.61 -28.31 -8.83
C ILE A 5 29.69 -29.50 -9.06
N THR A 6 29.81 -30.23 -10.17
CA THR A 6 29.02 -31.45 -10.44
C THR A 6 29.75 -32.44 -11.35
N GLU A 7 29.44 -33.73 -11.18
CA GLU A 7 29.81 -34.82 -12.09
C GLU A 7 28.85 -34.99 -13.28
N ASN A 8 27.68 -34.34 -13.24
CA ASN A 8 26.60 -34.52 -14.20
C ASN A 8 26.26 -33.19 -14.90
N PRO A 9 27.12 -32.69 -15.81
CA PRO A 9 26.78 -31.52 -16.60
C PRO A 9 25.58 -31.82 -17.50
N GLY A 10 24.71 -30.83 -17.70
CA GLY A 10 23.49 -31.00 -18.46
C GLY A 10 22.43 -29.95 -18.18
N LYS A 11 21.21 -30.25 -18.62
CA LYS A 11 20.04 -29.39 -18.48
C LYS A 11 19.05 -30.03 -17.52
N TYR A 12 18.68 -29.27 -16.50
CA TYR A 12 17.82 -29.73 -15.41
C TYR A 12 16.66 -28.78 -15.23
N THR A 13 15.48 -29.32 -14.99
CA THR A 13 14.28 -28.52 -14.74
C THR A 13 14.00 -28.41 -13.26
N GLY A 14 13.45 -27.28 -12.86
CA GLY A 14 12.99 -27.04 -11.51
C GLY A 14 11.82 -26.08 -11.49
N SER A 15 11.16 -26.03 -10.35
CA SER A 15 9.99 -25.21 -10.14
C SER A 15 9.97 -24.59 -8.74
N GLY A 16 9.37 -23.43 -8.63
CA GLY A 16 9.16 -22.75 -7.35
C GLY A 16 7.89 -21.93 -7.35
N GLN A 17 7.39 -21.57 -6.19
CA GLN A 17 6.13 -20.82 -6.09
C GLN A 17 6.41 -19.32 -6.23
N GLY A 18 5.90 -18.70 -7.29
CA GLY A 18 5.90 -17.25 -7.45
C GLY A 18 4.62 -16.61 -6.89
N LYS A 19 4.54 -15.28 -7.01
CA LYS A 19 3.41 -14.46 -6.53
C LYS A 19 2.05 -14.93 -7.05
N GLU A 20 1.94 -15.13 -8.36
CA GLU A 20 0.66 -15.42 -9.03
C GLU A 20 0.53 -16.89 -9.45
N SER A 21 1.66 -17.57 -9.68
CA SER A 21 1.68 -18.93 -10.18
C SER A 21 2.99 -19.64 -9.82
N GLN A 22 3.00 -20.95 -10.00
CA GLN A 22 4.24 -21.72 -10.06
C GLN A 22 5.10 -21.22 -11.24
N ILE A 23 6.41 -21.16 -11.02
CA ILE A 23 7.44 -20.77 -11.99
C ILE A 23 8.20 -22.02 -12.38
N ASN A 24 8.25 -22.34 -13.68
CA ASN A 24 8.99 -23.47 -14.23
C ASN A 24 10.18 -22.96 -15.04
N LEU A 25 11.35 -23.55 -14.81
CA LEU A 25 12.60 -23.13 -15.43
C LEU A 25 13.52 -24.31 -15.77
N GLU A 26 14.46 -24.05 -16.66
CA GLU A 26 15.57 -24.94 -16.99
C GLU A 26 16.89 -24.25 -16.63
N VAL A 27 17.74 -24.99 -15.93
CA VAL A 27 19.12 -24.59 -15.61
C VAL A 27 20.07 -25.47 -16.41
N GLU A 28 20.95 -24.81 -17.16
CA GLU A 28 22.08 -25.46 -17.83
C GLU A 28 23.31 -25.34 -16.94
N VAL A 29 23.93 -26.47 -16.62
CA VAL A 29 25.06 -26.59 -15.71
C VAL A 29 26.20 -27.32 -16.41
N ASP A 30 27.41 -26.78 -16.28
CA ASP A 30 28.66 -27.44 -16.67
C ASP A 30 29.38 -27.94 -15.41
N SER A 31 30.48 -28.67 -15.60
CA SER A 31 31.21 -29.31 -14.50
C SER A 31 31.69 -28.35 -13.41
N ASP A 32 31.89 -27.07 -13.71
CA ASP A 32 32.40 -26.05 -12.78
C ASP A 32 31.53 -24.78 -12.67
N LYS A 33 30.40 -24.69 -13.38
CA LYS A 33 29.58 -23.46 -13.38
C LYS A 33 28.13 -23.68 -13.81
N ILE A 34 27.27 -22.74 -13.41
CA ILE A 34 25.97 -22.49 -14.02
C ILE A 34 26.19 -21.75 -15.33
N VAL A 35 25.71 -22.32 -16.43
CA VAL A 35 25.85 -21.76 -17.78
C VAL A 35 24.70 -20.83 -18.11
N ASN A 36 23.47 -21.23 -17.76
CA ASN A 36 22.28 -20.50 -18.14
C ASN A 36 21.10 -20.85 -17.22
N VAL A 37 20.19 -19.90 -17.05
CA VAL A 37 18.88 -20.10 -16.43
C VAL A 37 17.85 -19.49 -17.36
N LYS A 38 16.90 -20.30 -17.85
CA LYS A 38 15.85 -19.83 -18.76
C LYS A 38 14.46 -20.24 -18.28
N PRO A 39 13.43 -19.42 -18.53
CA PRO A 39 12.08 -19.80 -18.17
C PRO A 39 11.56 -20.87 -19.16
N LEU A 40 10.79 -21.82 -18.64
CA LEU A 40 9.97 -22.72 -19.45
C LEU A 40 8.57 -22.15 -19.66
N ASP A 41 8.12 -21.30 -18.74
CA ASP A 41 6.88 -20.54 -18.88
C ASP A 41 7.04 -19.40 -19.89
N LYS A 42 5.93 -19.03 -20.54
CA LYS A 42 5.89 -17.83 -21.41
C LYS A 42 5.45 -16.63 -20.59
N TYR A 43 6.33 -15.68 -20.40
CA TYR A 43 5.98 -14.37 -19.84
C TYR A 43 5.67 -13.36 -20.95
N THR A 44 4.73 -12.47 -20.68
CA THR A 44 4.54 -11.28 -21.51
C THR A 44 5.84 -10.47 -21.49
N PRO A 45 6.41 -10.10 -22.65
CA PRO A 45 7.62 -9.28 -22.70
C PRO A 45 7.49 -8.02 -21.86
N ASP A 46 8.53 -7.72 -21.08
CA ASP A 46 8.65 -6.55 -20.21
C ASP A 46 7.64 -6.50 -19.03
N SER A 47 6.92 -7.59 -18.78
CA SER A 47 6.12 -7.75 -17.56
C SER A 47 7.00 -7.80 -16.31
N LEU A 48 6.39 -7.58 -15.13
CA LEU A 48 7.08 -7.73 -13.84
C LEU A 48 7.77 -9.09 -13.71
N ALA A 49 7.07 -10.16 -14.10
CA ALA A 49 7.59 -11.53 -14.05
C ALA A 49 8.76 -11.73 -15.03
N ASP A 50 8.63 -11.26 -16.27
CA ASP A 50 9.70 -11.34 -17.28
C ASP A 50 10.96 -10.57 -16.84
N ASN A 51 10.79 -9.34 -16.36
CA ASN A 51 11.91 -8.51 -15.89
C ASN A 51 12.57 -9.08 -14.62
N ALA A 52 11.77 -9.61 -13.68
CA ALA A 52 12.29 -10.29 -12.51
C ALA A 52 13.09 -11.54 -12.90
N PHE A 53 12.55 -12.35 -13.83
CA PHE A 53 13.22 -13.56 -14.30
C PHE A 53 14.56 -13.24 -14.97
N LYS A 54 14.56 -12.31 -15.95
CA LYS A 54 15.79 -11.88 -16.64
C LYS A 54 16.86 -11.43 -15.64
N LYS A 55 16.49 -10.60 -14.66
CA LYS A 55 17.44 -10.06 -13.68
C LYS A 55 17.95 -11.12 -12.70
N MET A 56 17.07 -12.01 -12.21
CA MET A 56 17.49 -13.09 -11.32
C MET A 56 18.37 -14.13 -12.03
N ALA A 57 17.99 -14.54 -13.24
CA ALA A 57 18.79 -15.44 -14.06
C ALA A 57 20.20 -14.88 -14.29
N GLN A 58 20.30 -13.61 -14.65
CA GLN A 58 21.59 -12.92 -14.82
C GLN A 58 22.41 -12.92 -13.52
N LYS A 59 21.82 -12.54 -12.38
CA LYS A 59 22.51 -12.55 -11.07
C LYS A 59 23.05 -13.92 -10.71
N ILE A 60 22.24 -14.97 -10.89
CA ILE A 60 22.62 -16.35 -10.54
C ILE A 60 23.79 -16.83 -11.40
N VAL A 61 23.75 -16.53 -12.70
CA VAL A 61 24.82 -16.89 -13.64
C VAL A 61 26.09 -16.07 -13.38
N ASP A 62 25.99 -14.76 -13.15
CA ASP A 62 27.17 -13.92 -12.95
C ASP A 62 27.86 -14.20 -11.61
N GLN A 63 27.07 -14.37 -10.55
CA GLN A 63 27.59 -14.60 -9.21
C GLN A 63 27.91 -16.07 -8.95
N GLN A 64 27.52 -16.98 -9.86
CA GLN A 64 27.62 -18.42 -9.68
C GLN A 64 27.10 -18.82 -8.30
N SER A 65 25.89 -18.35 -7.97
CA SER A 65 25.32 -18.49 -6.63
C SER A 65 23.80 -18.44 -6.69
N VAL A 66 23.16 -19.16 -5.78
CA VAL A 66 21.71 -19.04 -5.50
C VAL A 66 21.44 -18.15 -4.27
N ASP A 67 22.50 -17.72 -3.57
CA ASP A 67 22.46 -16.76 -2.47
C ASP A 67 22.55 -15.33 -3.05
N VAL A 68 21.62 -14.98 -3.93
CA VAL A 68 21.59 -13.67 -4.60
C VAL A 68 20.45 -12.80 -4.06
N ASP A 69 20.68 -11.49 -3.98
CA ASP A 69 19.64 -10.55 -3.54
C ASP A 69 18.44 -10.55 -4.49
N VAL A 70 17.25 -10.71 -3.91
CA VAL A 70 15.97 -10.66 -4.62
C VAL A 70 15.78 -9.32 -5.34
N VAL A 71 15.02 -9.36 -6.44
CA VAL A 71 14.69 -8.13 -7.16
C VAL A 71 13.66 -7.34 -6.36
N SER A 72 14.03 -6.12 -5.96
CA SER A 72 13.13 -5.18 -5.28
C SER A 72 11.85 -4.95 -6.08
N GLY A 73 10.70 -5.14 -5.42
CA GLY A 73 9.36 -5.06 -6.03
C GLY A 73 8.87 -6.37 -6.68
N ALA A 74 9.70 -7.41 -6.75
CA ALA A 74 9.35 -8.73 -7.28
C ALA A 74 9.87 -9.85 -6.38
N SER A 75 9.79 -9.67 -5.06
CA SER A 75 10.39 -10.56 -4.06
C SER A 75 9.84 -11.98 -4.13
N GLU A 76 8.52 -12.17 -4.14
CA GLU A 76 7.90 -13.51 -4.22
C GLU A 76 8.26 -14.24 -5.51
N THR A 77 8.19 -13.55 -6.65
CA THR A 77 8.66 -14.08 -7.94
C THR A 77 10.15 -14.45 -7.89
N SER A 78 10.99 -13.61 -7.27
CA SER A 78 12.43 -13.87 -7.12
C SER A 78 12.71 -15.12 -6.26
N HIS A 79 11.98 -15.30 -5.16
CA HIS A 79 12.08 -16.50 -4.34
C HIS A 79 11.66 -17.74 -5.12
N GLY A 80 10.55 -17.70 -5.86
CA GLY A 80 10.13 -18.81 -6.71
C GLY A 80 11.18 -19.18 -7.78
N ILE A 81 11.89 -18.20 -8.34
CA ILE A 81 13.02 -18.46 -9.26
C ILE A 81 14.19 -19.12 -8.52
N ILE A 82 14.59 -18.61 -7.35
CA ILE A 82 15.67 -19.20 -6.54
C ILE A 82 15.32 -20.63 -6.15
N GLU A 83 14.09 -20.89 -5.72
CA GLU A 83 13.61 -22.23 -5.39
C GLU A 83 13.68 -23.17 -6.59
N GLY A 84 13.17 -22.74 -7.75
CA GLY A 84 13.25 -23.54 -8.97
C GLY A 84 14.68 -23.83 -9.41
N VAL A 85 15.59 -22.86 -9.29
CA VAL A 85 17.02 -23.07 -9.59
C VAL A 85 17.64 -24.04 -8.58
N LYS A 86 17.38 -23.89 -7.28
CA LYS A 86 17.84 -24.82 -6.25
C LYS A 86 17.36 -26.24 -6.52
N GLU A 87 16.10 -26.41 -6.90
CA GLU A 87 15.54 -27.72 -7.27
C GLU A 87 16.29 -28.34 -8.47
N ALA A 88 16.53 -27.56 -9.53
CA ALA A 88 17.26 -28.01 -10.71
C ALA A 88 18.73 -28.36 -10.41
N LEU A 89 19.44 -27.53 -9.64
CA LEU A 89 20.83 -27.76 -9.23
C LEU A 89 20.97 -28.98 -8.31
N ASN A 90 20.00 -29.21 -7.42
CA ASN A 90 19.95 -30.43 -6.61
C ASN A 90 19.82 -31.68 -7.49
N LYS A 91 18.98 -31.66 -8.54
CA LYS A 91 18.88 -32.77 -9.51
C LYS A 91 20.16 -32.99 -10.30
N ALA A 92 20.92 -31.92 -10.54
CA ALA A 92 22.24 -31.99 -11.15
C ALA A 92 23.34 -32.52 -10.20
N GLY A 93 23.06 -32.67 -8.90
CA GLY A 93 24.05 -33.06 -7.91
C GLY A 93 25.13 -32.00 -7.68
N VAL A 94 24.74 -30.72 -7.74
CA VAL A 94 25.65 -29.59 -7.57
C VAL A 94 26.06 -29.41 -6.10
N ASP A 95 27.35 -29.26 -5.87
CA ASP A 95 27.93 -28.81 -4.61
C ASP A 95 27.82 -27.28 -4.51
N PHE A 96 26.93 -26.80 -3.64
CA PHE A 96 26.67 -25.37 -3.45
C PHE A 96 27.85 -24.61 -2.82
N ASP A 97 28.68 -25.27 -2.00
CA ASP A 97 29.85 -24.63 -1.40
C ASP A 97 30.93 -24.43 -2.46
N ALA A 98 31.16 -25.46 -3.30
CA ALA A 98 32.07 -25.35 -4.45
C ALA A 98 31.59 -24.31 -5.47
N LEU A 99 30.28 -24.26 -5.73
CA LEU A 99 29.67 -23.26 -6.61
C LEU A 99 29.88 -21.83 -6.07
N LYS A 100 29.64 -21.61 -4.77
CA LYS A 100 29.85 -20.31 -4.11
C LYS A 100 31.32 -19.87 -4.16
N GLU A 101 32.26 -20.79 -4.00
CA GLU A 101 33.68 -20.50 -4.13
C GLU A 101 34.12 -20.17 -5.57
N ASN A 102 33.37 -20.65 -6.57
CA ASN A 102 33.58 -20.30 -7.97
C ASN A 102 32.98 -18.94 -8.34
N GLY A 103 32.06 -18.42 -7.53
CA GLY A 103 31.57 -17.05 -7.62
C GLY A 103 32.72 -16.06 -7.53
N GLY A 104 32.94 -15.30 -8.61
CA GLY A 104 33.91 -14.22 -8.60
C GLY A 104 33.50 -13.12 -7.61
N GLN A 105 34.47 -12.33 -7.14
CA GLN A 105 34.14 -11.02 -6.57
C GLN A 105 33.34 -10.26 -7.62
N THR A 106 32.15 -9.77 -7.25
CA THR A 106 31.37 -8.88 -8.10
C THR A 106 32.29 -7.75 -8.57
N ALA A 107 32.35 -7.53 -9.89
CA ALA A 107 33.07 -6.39 -10.41
C ALA A 107 32.55 -5.12 -9.70
N GLY A 108 33.45 -4.25 -9.27
CA GLY A 108 33.06 -2.99 -8.64
C GLY A 108 32.07 -2.22 -9.52
N LYS A 109 31.12 -1.52 -8.89
CA LYS A 109 30.10 -0.75 -9.62
C LYS A 109 30.79 0.23 -10.57
N LYS A 110 30.28 0.34 -11.80
CA LYS A 110 30.76 1.36 -12.74
C LYS A 110 30.30 2.72 -12.24
N GLU A 111 31.25 3.63 -12.06
CA GLU A 111 31.01 5.00 -11.67
C GLU A 111 30.71 5.87 -12.91
N GLU A 112 29.61 6.61 -12.88
CA GLU A 112 29.19 7.51 -13.96
C GLU A 112 28.63 8.81 -13.37
N THR A 113 28.87 9.94 -14.02
CA THR A 113 28.33 11.25 -13.59
C THR A 113 27.33 11.73 -14.62
N ILE A 114 26.20 12.26 -14.15
CA ILE A 114 25.18 12.90 -14.99
C ILE A 114 24.78 14.25 -14.40
N ASP A 115 24.45 15.20 -15.28
CA ASP A 115 24.01 16.54 -14.91
C ASP A 115 22.56 16.76 -15.33
N VAL A 116 21.73 17.20 -14.38
CA VAL A 116 20.31 17.55 -14.61
C VAL A 116 19.93 18.83 -13.90
N ASP A 117 18.87 19.49 -14.34
CA ASP A 117 18.28 20.59 -13.59
C ASP A 117 17.56 20.06 -12.34
N VAL A 118 16.79 18.97 -12.49
CA VAL A 118 16.00 18.37 -11.40
C VAL A 118 16.23 16.86 -11.33
N ALA A 119 16.58 16.35 -10.14
CA ALA A 119 16.59 14.93 -9.84
C ALA A 119 15.40 14.57 -8.95
N VAL A 120 14.71 13.48 -9.25
CA VAL A 120 13.54 13.00 -8.49
C VAL A 120 13.78 11.57 -8.04
N VAL A 121 13.53 11.28 -6.76
CA VAL A 121 13.74 9.94 -6.18
C VAL A 121 12.40 9.32 -5.74
N GLY A 122 12.09 8.15 -6.30
CA GLY A 122 10.85 7.40 -6.14
C GLY A 122 9.89 7.63 -7.31
N ALA A 123 9.43 6.56 -7.96
CA ALA A 123 8.50 6.63 -9.11
C ALA A 123 7.05 6.24 -8.74
N GLY A 124 6.64 6.54 -7.50
CA GLY A 124 5.22 6.57 -7.13
C GLY A 124 4.51 7.82 -7.68
N GLY A 125 3.24 8.03 -7.29
CA GLY A 125 2.42 9.13 -7.81
C GLY A 125 3.06 10.51 -7.66
N ALA A 126 3.63 10.79 -6.48
CA ALA A 126 4.31 12.05 -6.20
C ALA A 126 5.53 12.28 -7.11
N GLY A 127 6.43 11.31 -7.19
CA GLY A 127 7.66 11.47 -7.96
C GLY A 127 7.42 11.50 -9.48
N VAL A 128 6.49 10.69 -9.99
CA VAL A 128 6.14 10.74 -11.42
C VAL A 128 5.45 12.06 -11.78
N ALA A 129 4.56 12.58 -10.91
CA ALA A 129 3.98 13.90 -11.13
C ALA A 129 5.03 15.02 -11.07
N ALA A 130 5.98 14.95 -10.12
CA ALA A 130 7.07 15.91 -10.03
C ALA A 130 7.94 15.89 -11.29
N ALA A 131 8.38 14.70 -11.72
CA ALA A 131 9.23 14.55 -12.88
C ALA A 131 8.56 15.02 -14.17
N LEU A 132 7.30 14.63 -14.39
CA LEU A 132 6.53 15.04 -15.57
C LEU A 132 6.27 16.54 -15.56
N ALA A 133 5.83 17.12 -14.44
CA ALA A 133 5.55 18.55 -14.34
C ALA A 133 6.82 19.38 -14.54
N ALA A 134 7.94 18.99 -13.91
CA ALA A 134 9.23 19.66 -14.10
C ALA A 134 9.68 19.63 -15.56
N ARG A 135 9.49 18.47 -16.23
CA ARG A 135 9.87 18.30 -17.63
C ARG A 135 9.00 19.11 -18.58
N GLN A 136 7.69 19.21 -18.31
CA GLN A 136 6.77 20.09 -19.03
C GLN A 136 7.12 21.57 -18.85
N HIS A 137 7.69 21.94 -17.70
CA HIS A 137 8.24 23.27 -17.43
C HIS A 137 9.68 23.41 -17.93
N GLY A 138 10.18 22.49 -18.76
CA GLY A 138 11.40 22.64 -19.54
C GLY A 138 12.72 22.42 -18.78
N ALA A 139 12.69 21.82 -17.60
CA ALA A 139 13.90 21.33 -16.92
C ALA A 139 14.40 20.03 -17.57
N SER A 140 15.71 19.78 -17.55
CA SER A 140 16.23 18.40 -17.72
C SER A 140 16.00 17.61 -16.43
N VAL A 141 15.48 16.39 -16.55
CA VAL A 141 15.00 15.62 -15.39
C VAL A 141 15.49 14.18 -15.44
N ALA A 142 16.00 13.69 -14.31
CA ALA A 142 16.23 12.27 -14.04
C ALA A 142 15.33 11.79 -12.90
N LEU A 143 14.56 10.74 -13.15
CA LEU A 143 13.68 10.08 -12.18
C LEU A 143 14.25 8.70 -11.84
N PHE A 144 14.47 8.42 -10.55
CA PHE A 144 15.06 7.18 -10.05
C PHE A 144 14.03 6.35 -9.28
N GLU A 145 14.00 5.05 -9.53
CA GLU A 145 13.17 4.07 -8.81
C GLU A 145 14.02 2.84 -8.47
N LYS A 146 13.97 2.40 -7.22
CA LYS A 146 14.75 1.26 -6.75
C LYS A 146 14.18 -0.08 -7.23
N THR A 147 12.89 -0.15 -7.49
CA THR A 147 12.26 -1.32 -8.11
C THR A 147 12.52 -1.35 -9.61
N ILE A 148 12.37 -2.52 -10.23
CA ILE A 148 12.59 -2.71 -11.68
C ILE A 148 11.41 -2.25 -12.54
N SER A 149 10.30 -1.87 -11.92
CA SER A 149 9.06 -1.45 -12.58
C SER A 149 8.28 -0.53 -11.64
N PRO A 150 7.29 0.24 -12.14
CA PRO A 150 6.50 1.14 -11.30
C PRO A 150 5.86 0.41 -10.11
N LEU A 151 6.03 0.98 -8.90
CA LEU A 151 5.43 0.49 -7.67
C LEU A 151 5.04 1.70 -6.78
N GLY A 152 5.02 1.53 -5.46
CA GLY A 152 4.52 2.51 -4.50
C GLY A 152 3.02 2.35 -4.24
N ALA A 153 2.53 2.95 -3.15
CA ALA A 153 1.13 2.81 -2.74
C ALA A 153 0.14 3.32 -3.81
N THR A 154 0.59 4.26 -4.65
CA THR A 154 -0.19 4.79 -5.77
C THR A 154 -0.66 3.74 -6.77
N THR A 155 0.10 2.66 -6.99
CA THR A 155 -0.32 1.61 -7.95
C THR A 155 -1.47 0.76 -7.42
N PHE A 156 -1.76 0.82 -6.13
CA PHE A 156 -2.84 0.11 -5.45
C PHE A 156 -4.05 1.00 -5.11
N ALA A 157 -3.89 2.32 -5.12
CA ALA A 157 -4.95 3.25 -4.72
C ALA A 157 -6.15 3.23 -5.69
N GLY A 158 -7.33 3.56 -5.18
CA GLY A 158 -8.56 3.70 -5.97
C GLY A 158 -8.69 5.00 -6.77
N GLY A 159 -8.27 6.12 -6.17
CA GLY A 159 -8.46 7.45 -6.75
C GLY A 159 -7.99 8.57 -5.84
N MET A 160 -8.09 9.81 -6.31
CA MET A 160 -7.76 10.99 -5.52
C MET A 160 -8.96 11.90 -5.33
N PHE A 161 -8.98 12.60 -4.19
CA PHE A 161 -9.97 13.64 -3.95
C PHE A 161 -9.72 14.86 -4.84
N ALA A 162 -10.77 15.63 -5.11
CA ALA A 162 -10.65 16.98 -5.62
C ALA A 162 -11.81 17.90 -5.22
N SER A 163 -11.54 19.21 -5.33
CA SER A 163 -12.56 20.25 -5.48
C SER A 163 -12.31 21.00 -6.79
N ASP A 164 -13.36 21.58 -7.37
CA ASP A 164 -13.32 22.39 -8.60
C ASP A 164 -12.72 21.68 -9.84
N SER A 165 -12.74 20.35 -9.93
CA SER A 165 -12.36 19.66 -11.18
C SER A 165 -13.33 20.01 -12.32
N GLN A 166 -12.90 19.85 -13.58
CA GLN A 166 -13.81 20.05 -14.70
C GLN A 166 -15.02 19.12 -14.63
N GLN A 167 -14.83 17.87 -14.21
CA GLN A 167 -15.91 16.90 -14.04
C GLN A 167 -16.94 17.32 -12.99
N GLN A 168 -16.48 17.84 -11.84
CA GLN A 168 -17.39 18.37 -10.80
C GLN A 168 -18.18 19.57 -11.30
N LYS A 169 -17.57 20.45 -12.11
CA LYS A 169 -18.28 21.60 -12.72
C LYS A 169 -19.33 21.14 -13.72
N ASP A 170 -18.96 20.23 -14.62
CA ASP A 170 -19.85 19.72 -15.68
C ASP A 170 -21.06 18.95 -15.10
N GLN A 171 -20.86 18.27 -13.97
CA GLN A 171 -21.90 17.51 -13.28
C GLN A 171 -22.63 18.33 -12.20
N ASN A 172 -22.31 19.61 -12.05
CA ASN A 172 -22.86 20.49 -11.01
C ASN A 172 -22.68 19.92 -9.58
N ALA A 173 -21.56 19.25 -9.35
CA ALA A 173 -21.16 18.53 -8.13
C ALA A 173 -19.92 19.16 -7.46
N VAL A 174 -19.75 20.49 -7.60
CA VAL A 174 -18.62 21.21 -7.00
C VAL A 174 -18.68 21.12 -5.47
N VAL A 175 -17.57 20.68 -4.88
CA VAL A 175 -17.43 20.51 -3.43
C VAL A 175 -16.96 21.81 -2.76
N SER A 176 -17.52 22.12 -1.60
CA SER A 176 -17.06 23.24 -0.77
C SER A 176 -15.63 23.01 -0.31
N LYS A 177 -14.72 23.93 -0.66
CA LYS A 177 -13.34 23.93 -0.15
C LYS A 177 -13.26 24.09 1.36
N LYS A 178 -14.24 24.80 1.95
CA LYS A 178 -14.33 24.91 3.41
C LYS A 178 -14.65 23.55 4.02
N TRP A 179 -15.58 22.80 3.42
CA TRP A 179 -15.91 21.47 3.90
C TRP A 179 -14.68 20.56 3.90
N LEU A 180 -13.95 20.44 2.78
CA LEU A 180 -12.69 19.68 2.75
C LEU A 180 -11.66 20.15 3.79
N TYR A 181 -11.54 21.47 3.98
CA TYR A 181 -10.63 22.04 4.98
C TYR A 181 -11.04 21.67 6.41
N ASP A 182 -12.35 21.71 6.71
CA ASP A 182 -12.88 21.32 8.01
C ASP A 182 -12.65 19.81 8.25
N GLU A 183 -12.87 18.94 7.26
CA GLU A 183 -12.57 17.50 7.37
C GLU A 183 -11.09 17.22 7.69
N TYR A 184 -10.16 17.93 7.04
CA TYR A 184 -8.73 17.85 7.39
C TYR A 184 -8.45 18.42 8.79
N MET A 185 -9.08 19.52 9.17
CA MET A 185 -8.89 20.14 10.50
C MET A 185 -9.35 19.19 11.61
N ASP A 186 -10.51 18.58 11.44
CA ASP A 186 -11.14 17.68 12.39
C ASP A 186 -10.35 16.38 12.51
N ALA A 187 -10.03 15.72 11.39
CA ALA A 187 -9.22 14.49 11.40
C ALA A 187 -7.79 14.74 11.95
N SER A 188 -7.21 15.91 11.67
CA SER A 188 -5.91 16.27 12.19
C SER A 188 -5.93 16.78 13.64
N GLN A 189 -7.10 17.05 14.22
CA GLN A 189 -7.25 17.63 15.55
C GLN A 189 -6.43 18.93 15.74
N GLY A 190 -6.36 19.74 14.68
CA GLY A 190 -5.59 21.00 14.68
C GLY A 190 -4.08 20.87 14.41
N TYR A 191 -3.55 19.66 14.20
CA TYR A 191 -2.12 19.42 13.94
C TYR A 191 -1.71 19.59 12.47
N MET A 192 -2.64 19.91 11.56
CA MET A 192 -2.30 20.18 10.16
C MET A 192 -1.62 21.53 9.96
N ASN A 193 -0.70 21.59 8.99
CA ASN A 193 -0.23 22.83 8.38
C ASN A 193 -1.36 23.41 7.51
N SER A 194 -2.08 24.38 8.05
CA SER A 194 -3.28 24.94 7.44
C SER A 194 -3.04 25.61 6.08
N ILE A 195 -1.90 26.28 5.88
CA ILE A 195 -1.60 26.94 4.60
C ILE A 195 -1.24 25.92 3.52
N LEU A 196 -0.53 24.85 3.90
CA LEU A 196 -0.26 23.71 3.04
C LEU A 196 -1.57 23.03 2.62
N VAL A 197 -2.42 22.63 3.58
CA VAL A 197 -3.71 21.97 3.30
C VAL A 197 -4.59 22.82 2.40
N ARG A 198 -4.68 24.13 2.69
CA ARG A 198 -5.47 25.06 1.85
C ARG A 198 -4.98 25.05 0.40
N ARG A 199 -3.67 25.08 0.18
CA ARG A 199 -3.08 25.04 -1.16
C ARG A 199 -3.33 23.71 -1.86
N ILE A 200 -3.21 22.58 -1.16
CA ILE A 200 -3.49 21.26 -1.73
C ILE A 200 -4.96 21.20 -2.21
N ILE A 201 -5.91 21.65 -1.39
CA ILE A 201 -7.34 21.71 -1.77
C ILE A 201 -7.55 22.59 -3.01
N ASP A 202 -6.90 23.75 -3.09
CA ASP A 202 -7.04 24.68 -4.23
C ASP A 202 -6.49 24.12 -5.55
N GLU A 203 -5.48 23.26 -5.48
CA GLU A 203 -4.82 22.69 -6.65
C GLU A 203 -5.36 21.31 -7.06
N ALA A 204 -6.27 20.74 -6.27
CA ALA A 204 -6.75 19.38 -6.45
C ALA A 204 -7.50 19.18 -7.79
N GLY A 205 -8.48 20.01 -8.11
CA GLY A 205 -9.25 19.91 -9.36
C GLY A 205 -8.38 20.07 -10.60
N LYS A 206 -7.50 21.08 -10.61
CA LYS A 206 -6.53 21.29 -11.69
C LYS A 206 -5.59 20.09 -11.87
N THR A 207 -5.31 19.36 -10.79
CA THR A 207 -4.41 18.19 -10.82
C THR A 207 -5.11 16.97 -11.37
N VAL A 208 -6.38 16.74 -11.03
CA VAL A 208 -7.20 15.72 -11.71
C VAL A 208 -7.25 15.99 -13.22
N ASP A 209 -7.54 17.22 -13.62
CA ASP A 209 -7.65 17.59 -15.04
C ASP A 209 -6.31 17.36 -15.76
N TRP A 210 -5.20 17.78 -15.14
CA TRP A 210 -3.86 17.55 -15.66
C TRP A 210 -3.48 16.06 -15.75
N LEU A 211 -3.87 15.23 -14.77
CA LEU A 211 -3.64 13.79 -14.82
C LEU A 211 -4.38 13.13 -15.99
N ASN A 212 -5.65 13.53 -16.20
CA ASN A 212 -6.46 13.09 -17.33
C ASN A 212 -5.83 13.47 -18.69
N GLU A 213 -5.38 14.71 -18.83
CA GLU A 213 -4.67 15.20 -20.03
C GLU A 213 -3.39 14.41 -20.32
N ASN A 214 -2.74 13.86 -19.29
CA ASN A 214 -1.50 13.09 -19.41
C ASN A 214 -1.73 11.56 -19.41
N GLY A 215 -2.99 11.11 -19.48
CA GLY A 215 -3.36 9.71 -19.72
C GLY A 215 -3.63 8.88 -18.46
N ALA A 216 -3.47 9.43 -17.25
CA ALA A 216 -3.92 8.79 -16.02
C ALA A 216 -5.41 9.07 -15.81
N ILE A 217 -6.26 8.35 -16.56
CA ILE A 217 -7.69 8.64 -16.63
C ILE A 217 -8.40 8.29 -15.31
N MET A 218 -9.05 9.30 -14.74
CA MET A 218 -9.87 9.22 -13.53
C MET A 218 -11.25 9.84 -13.78
N LYS A 219 -12.30 9.26 -13.17
CA LYS A 219 -13.66 9.79 -13.25
C LYS A 219 -14.24 10.06 -11.87
N LEU A 220 -15.01 11.15 -11.77
CA LEU A 220 -15.78 11.46 -10.57
C LEU A 220 -16.76 10.32 -10.29
N VAL A 221 -16.80 9.87 -9.04
CA VAL A 221 -17.77 8.89 -8.53
C VAL A 221 -18.45 9.42 -7.27
N ASP A 222 -19.61 8.88 -6.94
CA ASP A 222 -20.33 9.25 -5.72
C ASP A 222 -19.54 8.85 -4.46
N ALA A 223 -19.77 9.59 -3.36
CA ALA A 223 -19.23 9.21 -2.06
C ALA A 223 -19.78 7.84 -1.61
N GLY A 224 -18.92 7.05 -0.97
CA GLY A 224 -19.19 5.68 -0.52
C GLY A 224 -19.10 4.61 -1.62
N THR A 225 -18.83 4.94 -2.90
CA THR A 225 -18.76 3.93 -3.98
C THR A 225 -17.78 2.79 -3.67
N GLY A 226 -16.74 3.07 -2.87
CA GLY A 226 -15.78 2.07 -2.39
C GLY A 226 -16.26 1.19 -1.22
N GLY A 227 -17.54 1.27 -0.83
CA GLY A 227 -18.13 0.48 0.24
C GLY A 227 -18.12 1.14 1.61
N SER A 228 -17.64 2.38 1.75
CA SER A 228 -17.78 3.10 3.02
C SER A 228 -19.21 3.56 3.20
N TYR A 229 -19.90 2.95 4.16
CA TYR A 229 -21.31 3.18 4.40
C TYR A 229 -21.59 4.59 4.91
N ASP A 230 -20.75 5.10 5.81
CA ASP A 230 -20.97 6.39 6.47
C ASP A 230 -20.70 7.58 5.52
N HIS A 231 -20.00 7.33 4.41
CA HIS A 231 -19.81 8.32 3.35
C HIS A 231 -21.03 8.45 2.41
N ILE A 232 -22.02 7.57 2.50
CA ILE A 232 -23.22 7.65 1.67
C ILE A 232 -23.98 8.96 1.96
N GLY A 233 -23.99 9.85 0.96
CA GLY A 233 -24.66 11.16 1.06
C GLY A 233 -23.70 12.32 1.30
N MET A 234 -22.41 12.05 1.53
CA MET A 234 -21.37 13.07 1.49
C MET A 234 -21.16 13.63 0.07
N PRO A 235 -20.52 14.81 -0.08
CA PRO A 235 -20.16 15.35 -1.39
C PRO A 235 -19.24 14.43 -2.19
N ALA A 236 -19.43 14.35 -3.51
CA ALA A 236 -18.58 13.57 -4.41
C ALA A 236 -17.19 14.22 -4.58
N THR A 237 -16.19 13.67 -3.89
CA THR A 237 -14.79 14.15 -3.96
C THR A 237 -13.90 13.25 -4.81
N LEU A 238 -14.18 11.95 -4.83
CA LEU A 238 -13.30 10.93 -5.39
C LEU A 238 -13.31 10.94 -6.91
N HIS A 239 -12.12 11.02 -7.50
CA HIS A 239 -11.88 10.75 -8.90
C HIS A 239 -11.14 9.41 -9.01
N GLY A 240 -11.88 8.36 -9.34
CA GLY A 240 -11.41 6.99 -9.35
C GLY A 240 -10.75 6.60 -10.67
N TYR A 241 -9.63 5.85 -10.60
CA TYR A 241 -8.93 5.36 -11.79
C TYR A 241 -9.84 4.51 -12.67
N GLN A 242 -9.69 4.64 -13.99
CA GLN A 242 -10.47 3.84 -14.94
C GLN A 242 -9.74 2.59 -15.44
N GLU A 243 -8.42 2.54 -15.29
CA GLU A 243 -7.56 1.44 -15.78
C GLU A 243 -6.67 0.83 -14.69
N GLY A 244 -6.80 1.31 -13.45
CA GLY A 244 -5.98 0.92 -12.30
C GLY A 244 -4.73 1.78 -12.13
N GLY A 245 -4.27 1.88 -10.89
CA GLY A 245 -3.13 2.71 -10.50
C GLY A 245 -1.83 2.32 -11.23
N THR A 246 -1.60 1.02 -11.47
CA THR A 246 -0.41 0.57 -12.20
C THR A 246 -0.35 1.13 -13.62
N LYS A 247 -1.48 1.08 -14.35
CA LYS A 247 -1.55 1.63 -15.71
C LYS A 247 -1.46 3.15 -15.71
N ALA A 248 -2.11 3.82 -14.76
CA ALA A 248 -2.02 5.27 -14.63
C ALA A 248 -0.57 5.74 -14.43
N VAL A 249 0.17 5.16 -13.48
CA VAL A 249 1.58 5.51 -13.24
C VAL A 249 2.43 5.21 -14.47
N THR A 250 2.25 4.04 -15.10
CA THR A 250 2.98 3.68 -16.33
C THR A 250 2.75 4.70 -17.45
N LYS A 251 1.50 5.11 -17.71
CA LYS A 251 1.19 6.11 -18.75
C LYS A 251 1.83 7.47 -18.48
N LEU A 252 1.89 7.90 -17.22
CA LEU A 252 2.57 9.15 -16.86
C LEU A 252 4.09 9.05 -17.06
N ILE A 253 4.70 7.89 -16.75
CA ILE A 253 6.13 7.64 -17.02
C ILE A 253 6.39 7.60 -18.53
N GLU A 254 5.54 6.96 -19.32
CA GLU A 254 5.63 6.95 -20.78
C GLU A 254 5.51 8.36 -21.35
N LYS A 255 4.56 9.16 -20.83
CA LYS A 255 4.42 10.56 -21.20
C LYS A 255 5.68 11.36 -20.87
N PHE A 256 6.23 11.19 -19.67
CA PHE A 256 7.49 11.82 -19.24
C PHE A 256 8.66 11.46 -20.16
N LYS A 257 8.84 10.18 -20.48
CA LYS A 257 9.86 9.70 -21.42
C LYS A 257 9.64 10.27 -22.83
N SER A 258 8.40 10.33 -23.30
CA SER A 258 8.06 10.80 -24.66
C SER A 258 8.45 12.25 -24.91
N ILE A 259 8.49 13.06 -23.85
CA ILE A 259 8.94 14.45 -23.91
C ILE A 259 10.42 14.60 -23.52
N GLY A 260 11.20 13.53 -23.48
CA GLY A 260 12.65 13.55 -23.23
C GLY A 260 13.05 13.57 -21.76
N GLY A 261 12.23 12.99 -20.87
CA GLY A 261 12.61 12.69 -19.50
C GLY A 261 13.39 11.39 -19.37
N ASN A 262 14.35 11.32 -18.44
CA ASN A 262 15.17 10.13 -18.21
C ASN A 262 14.64 9.35 -17.00
N MET A 263 14.30 8.07 -17.21
CA MET A 263 13.79 7.17 -16.17
C MET A 263 14.81 6.06 -15.87
N TYR A 264 15.15 5.88 -14.60
CA TYR A 264 16.14 4.92 -14.10
C TYR A 264 15.48 3.95 -13.11
N PHE A 265 14.99 2.81 -13.61
CA PHE A 265 14.53 1.70 -12.77
C PHE A 265 15.70 0.87 -12.24
N GLY A 266 15.51 0.23 -11.09
CA GLY A 266 16.55 -0.53 -10.40
C GLY A 266 17.67 0.33 -9.79
N PHE A 267 17.45 1.64 -9.64
CA PHE A 267 18.38 2.60 -9.04
C PHE A 267 17.83 3.15 -7.73
N ALA A 268 18.44 2.79 -6.62
CA ALA A 268 18.12 3.32 -5.30
C ALA A 268 18.88 4.63 -5.05
N GLY A 269 18.18 5.70 -4.67
CA GLY A 269 18.82 6.88 -4.08
C GLY A 269 19.44 6.52 -2.74
N LYS A 270 20.73 6.82 -2.55
CA LYS A 270 21.52 6.43 -1.37
C LYS A 270 21.88 7.60 -0.48
N LYS A 271 22.18 8.76 -1.07
CA LYS A 271 22.72 9.90 -0.33
C LYS A 271 22.48 11.20 -1.10
N LEU A 272 22.15 12.29 -0.40
CA LEU A 272 22.20 13.64 -0.96
C LEU A 272 23.62 14.20 -0.93
N LEU A 273 23.98 14.95 -1.97
CA LEU A 273 25.24 15.69 -2.05
C LEU A 273 24.97 17.12 -1.60
N GLN A 274 25.81 17.65 -0.71
CA GLN A 274 25.73 19.03 -0.21
C GLN A 274 27.09 19.72 -0.36
N ASP A 275 27.06 21.03 -0.61
CA ASP A 275 28.26 21.86 -0.51
C ASP A 275 28.58 22.21 0.96
N SER A 276 29.64 23.00 1.16
CA SER A 276 30.08 23.41 2.50
C SER A 276 29.09 24.29 3.25
N GLU A 277 28.10 24.86 2.57
CA GLU A 277 27.04 25.70 3.15
C GLU A 277 25.75 24.91 3.41
N GLY A 278 25.76 23.59 3.15
CA GLY A 278 24.61 22.71 3.36
C GLY A 278 23.58 22.76 2.23
N LYS A 279 23.86 23.44 1.12
CA LYS A 279 22.97 23.47 -0.04
C LYS A 279 23.06 22.15 -0.80
N VAL A 280 21.91 21.57 -1.15
CA VAL A 280 21.86 20.33 -1.92
C VAL A 280 22.27 20.60 -3.37
N THR A 281 23.22 19.82 -3.86
CA THR A 281 23.84 19.92 -5.19
C THR A 281 23.65 18.68 -6.06
N GLY A 282 23.00 17.64 -5.52
CA GLY A 282 22.87 16.37 -6.21
C GLY A 282 22.52 15.20 -5.31
N LEU A 283 22.68 14.00 -5.84
CA LEU A 283 22.54 12.74 -5.08
C LEU A 283 23.39 11.62 -5.68
N ILE A 284 23.62 10.58 -4.87
CA ILE A 284 24.15 9.29 -5.32
C ILE A 284 22.98 8.33 -5.51
N ALA A 285 22.88 7.74 -6.71
CA ALA A 285 21.93 6.68 -7.02
C ALA A 285 22.65 5.42 -7.45
N GLU A 286 22.24 4.26 -6.95
CA GLU A 286 22.93 2.99 -7.18
C GLU A 286 22.00 1.91 -7.72
N SER A 287 22.46 1.19 -8.74
CA SER A 287 21.95 -0.11 -9.12
C SER A 287 22.91 -1.22 -8.67
N ASP A 288 22.64 -2.46 -9.10
CA ASP A 288 23.54 -3.59 -8.87
C ASP A 288 24.87 -3.43 -9.63
N GLU A 289 24.87 -2.71 -10.75
CA GLU A 289 26.02 -2.61 -11.67
C GLU A 289 26.67 -1.23 -11.71
N LYS A 290 25.94 -0.18 -11.34
CA LYS A 290 26.36 1.21 -11.52
C LYS A 290 26.12 2.05 -10.27
N THR A 291 27.03 2.98 -10.04
CA THR A 291 26.85 4.12 -9.15
C THR A 291 26.78 5.37 -10.02
N LEU A 292 25.71 6.15 -9.85
CA LEU A 292 25.51 7.41 -10.53
C LEU A 292 25.72 8.56 -9.55
N HIS A 293 26.71 9.39 -9.86
CA HIS A 293 26.89 10.72 -9.28
C HIS A 293 26.02 11.71 -10.05
N VAL A 294 24.89 12.10 -9.46
CA VAL A 294 23.91 12.96 -10.12
C VAL A 294 24.11 14.39 -9.62
N ASN A 295 24.67 15.26 -10.46
CA ASN A 295 24.68 16.69 -10.20
C ASN A 295 23.30 17.25 -10.54
N ALA A 296 22.64 17.86 -9.57
CA ALA A 296 21.28 18.39 -9.74
C ALA A 296 21.14 19.76 -9.07
N LYS A 297 20.52 20.72 -9.77
CA LYS A 297 20.22 22.03 -9.16
C LYS A 297 19.13 21.94 -8.11
N LYS A 298 18.22 20.97 -8.24
CA LYS A 298 17.10 20.71 -7.33
C LYS A 298 16.92 19.21 -7.17
N VAL A 299 16.57 18.77 -5.96
CA VAL A 299 16.26 17.36 -5.67
C VAL A 299 14.88 17.25 -5.04
N VAL A 300 14.05 16.35 -5.55
CA VAL A 300 12.71 16.03 -5.01
C VAL A 300 12.73 14.61 -4.45
N ILE A 301 12.44 14.46 -3.16
CA ILE A 301 12.25 13.16 -2.49
C ILE A 301 10.76 12.80 -2.50
N ALA A 302 10.42 11.63 -3.03
CA ALA A 302 9.06 11.11 -3.18
C ALA A 302 9.03 9.57 -3.07
N THR A 303 9.69 9.04 -2.03
CA THR A 303 9.96 7.62 -1.79
C THR A 303 8.89 6.86 -1.00
N GLY A 304 7.88 7.52 -0.45
CA GLY A 304 6.67 6.87 0.07
C GLY A 304 6.67 6.48 1.56
N GLY A 305 7.61 6.98 2.37
CA GLY A 305 7.66 6.75 3.81
C GLY A 305 8.38 5.45 4.23
N PHE A 306 8.02 4.92 5.40
CA PHE A 306 8.77 3.84 6.08
C PHE A 306 7.91 2.65 6.54
N GLY A 307 6.69 2.52 6.04
CA GLY A 307 5.76 1.45 6.44
C GLY A 307 6.29 0.03 6.25
N GLY A 308 7.27 -0.19 5.37
CA GLY A 308 7.94 -1.47 5.16
C GLY A 308 9.15 -1.75 6.06
N SER A 309 9.65 -0.77 6.83
CA SER A 309 10.84 -0.92 7.68
C SER A 309 10.49 -1.37 9.10
N PRO A 310 10.84 -2.61 9.52
CA PRO A 310 10.57 -3.07 10.89
C PRO A 310 11.27 -2.20 11.94
N GLU A 311 12.49 -1.75 11.64
CA GLU A 311 13.31 -0.92 12.54
C GLU A 311 12.68 0.46 12.75
N MET A 312 12.28 1.14 11.66
CA MET A 312 11.65 2.46 11.77
C MET A 312 10.24 2.36 12.34
N ARG A 313 9.46 1.32 11.99
CA ARG A 313 8.16 1.06 12.65
C ARG A 313 8.34 0.90 14.15
N LYS A 314 9.27 0.05 14.60
CA LYS A 314 9.53 -0.13 16.03
C LYS A 314 9.97 1.17 16.70
N LYS A 315 10.84 1.95 16.05
CA LYS A 315 11.36 3.22 16.57
C LYS A 315 10.29 4.29 16.71
N TYR A 316 9.41 4.44 15.72
CA TYR A 316 8.49 5.59 15.64
C TYR A 316 7.03 5.27 15.93
N LEU A 317 6.62 4.01 15.80
CA LEU A 317 5.25 3.54 16.02
C LEU A 317 5.14 2.58 17.22
N GLY A 318 6.26 2.11 17.77
CA GLY A 318 6.28 1.18 18.89
C GLY A 318 6.04 -0.28 18.47
N ASP A 319 5.47 -1.07 19.37
CA ASP A 319 5.08 -2.46 19.11
C ASP A 319 3.79 -2.52 18.28
N VAL A 320 3.93 -2.39 16.96
CA VAL A 320 2.82 -2.55 16.01
C VAL A 320 2.76 -3.98 15.48
N SER A 321 1.56 -4.53 15.36
CA SER A 321 1.32 -5.90 14.86
C SER A 321 1.24 -5.98 13.34
N THR A 322 1.37 -4.85 12.65
CA THR A 322 1.11 -4.72 11.21
C THR A 322 2.24 -4.00 10.47
N GLN A 323 2.18 -4.07 9.14
CA GLN A 323 3.13 -3.48 8.21
C GLN A 323 2.42 -2.68 7.13
N GLY A 324 3.13 -1.73 6.52
CA GLY A 324 2.63 -0.98 5.37
C GLY A 324 2.42 -1.89 4.16
N GLN A 325 1.49 -1.50 3.28
CA GLN A 325 1.11 -2.26 2.09
C GLN A 325 2.26 -2.42 1.08
N VAL A 326 3.21 -1.48 1.06
CA VAL A 326 4.38 -1.50 0.18
C VAL A 326 5.64 -1.70 1.01
N LEU A 327 6.13 -2.93 1.02
CA LEU A 327 7.28 -3.34 1.85
C LEU A 327 8.60 -2.67 1.42
N GLN A 328 8.66 -2.16 0.19
CA GLN A 328 9.80 -1.40 -0.31
C GLN A 328 9.85 0.02 0.30
N ASN A 329 8.82 0.51 0.98
CA ASN A 329 8.87 1.81 1.63
C ASN A 329 9.63 1.69 2.96
N THR A 330 10.96 1.77 2.89
CA THR A 330 11.88 1.50 4.02
C THR A 330 12.43 2.77 4.68
N GLY A 331 11.96 3.96 4.28
CA GLY A 331 12.40 5.24 4.83
C GLY A 331 13.70 5.79 4.24
N ASP A 332 14.17 5.25 3.11
CA ASP A 332 15.44 5.66 2.49
C ASP A 332 15.48 7.17 2.19
N GLY A 333 14.40 7.73 1.62
CA GLY A 333 14.30 9.16 1.34
C GLY A 333 14.15 10.02 2.59
N LEU A 334 13.45 9.53 3.62
CA LEU A 334 13.38 10.23 4.91
C LEU A 334 14.76 10.35 5.55
N ASN A 335 15.53 9.26 5.58
CA ASN A 335 16.91 9.30 6.09
C ASN A 335 17.77 10.27 5.28
N MET A 336 17.69 10.25 3.95
CA MET A 336 18.38 11.23 3.10
C MET A 336 17.98 12.68 3.42
N ALA A 337 16.68 12.96 3.61
CA ALA A 337 16.18 14.29 3.93
C ALA A 337 16.67 14.78 5.31
N TRP A 338 16.61 13.90 6.31
CA TRP A 338 17.05 14.18 7.68
C TRP A 338 18.57 14.39 7.76
N ASP A 339 19.35 13.56 7.07
CA ASP A 339 20.81 13.72 6.98
C ASP A 339 21.19 15.06 6.34
N ALA A 340 20.36 15.58 5.42
CA ALA A 340 20.54 16.90 4.83
C ALA A 340 20.06 18.07 5.69
N GLY A 341 19.55 17.80 6.91
CA GLY A 341 19.16 18.82 7.89
C GLY A 341 17.67 19.13 7.96
N THR A 342 16.82 18.32 7.33
CA THR A 342 15.35 18.51 7.41
C THR A 342 14.84 18.20 8.81
N ALA A 343 13.89 18.99 9.30
CA ALA A 343 13.22 18.77 10.57
C ALA A 343 12.45 17.44 10.57
N HIS A 344 12.71 16.64 11.61
CA HIS A 344 12.01 15.40 11.87
C HIS A 344 10.62 15.70 12.41
N HIS A 345 9.58 15.30 11.68
CA HIS A 345 8.21 15.39 12.17
C HIS A 345 7.50 14.07 11.89
N ILE A 346 7.62 13.15 12.86
CA ILE A 346 6.82 11.93 12.93
C ILE A 346 5.95 12.05 14.18
N ASN A 347 4.67 12.30 13.97
CA ASN A 347 3.62 12.42 14.98
C ASN A 347 2.85 11.10 15.19
N GLY A 348 3.44 9.97 14.76
CA GLY A 348 2.82 8.64 14.83
C GLY A 348 1.78 8.40 13.74
N SER A 349 1.62 9.31 12.78
CA SER A 349 0.62 9.21 11.72
C SER A 349 0.88 8.02 10.81
N THR A 350 -0.01 7.06 10.92
CA THR A 350 -0.11 5.89 10.05
C THR A 350 -1.43 5.96 9.31
N HIS A 351 -1.45 5.37 8.12
CA HIS A 351 -2.68 5.16 7.39
C HIS A 351 -3.32 3.86 7.88
N TYR A 352 -3.72 3.83 9.15
CA TYR A 352 -4.59 2.78 9.64
C TYR A 352 -5.91 2.84 8.89
N PHE A 353 -6.33 1.70 8.36
CA PHE A 353 -7.45 1.63 7.46
C PHE A 353 -7.99 0.21 7.51
N TRP A 354 -9.16 0.03 8.14
CA TRP A 354 -9.77 -1.27 8.34
C TRP A 354 -8.93 -2.27 9.17
N GLN A 355 -9.47 -3.48 9.24
CA GLN A 355 -8.86 -4.69 9.70
C GLN A 355 -8.29 -5.55 8.54
N THR A 356 -7.41 -6.50 8.88
CA THR A 356 -6.87 -7.53 7.98
C THR A 356 -6.50 -8.78 8.77
N PHE A 357 -6.14 -9.86 8.09
CA PHE A 357 -5.43 -10.98 8.69
C PHE A 357 -3.92 -10.77 8.66
N SER A 358 -3.18 -11.41 9.57
CA SER A 358 -1.72 -11.49 9.48
C SER A 358 -1.30 -12.43 8.35
N ASP A 359 -0.10 -12.25 7.78
CA ASP A 359 0.44 -13.15 6.74
C ASP A 359 0.48 -14.61 7.21
N LYS A 360 0.76 -14.84 8.50
CA LYS A 360 0.72 -16.16 9.12
C LYS A 360 -0.69 -16.75 9.10
N ASP A 361 -1.69 -15.97 9.53
CA ASP A 361 -3.09 -16.40 9.58
C ASP A 361 -3.61 -16.70 8.16
N ILE A 362 -3.29 -15.86 7.18
CA ILE A 362 -3.59 -16.11 5.76
C ILE A 362 -2.96 -17.44 5.30
N GLY A 363 -1.69 -17.67 5.61
CA GLY A 363 -0.99 -18.90 5.25
C GLY A 363 -1.57 -20.16 5.91
N GLU A 364 -2.06 -20.06 7.15
CA GLU A 364 -2.75 -21.16 7.84
C GLU A 364 -4.10 -21.48 7.19
N MET A 365 -4.92 -20.46 6.89
CA MET A 365 -6.21 -20.66 6.23
C MET A 365 -6.05 -21.19 4.79
N ALA A 366 -5.12 -20.62 4.03
CA ALA A 366 -4.88 -21.01 2.64
C ALA A 366 -4.43 -22.47 2.49
N LYS A 367 -3.72 -23.05 3.48
CA LYS A 367 -3.37 -24.47 3.49
C LYS A 367 -4.59 -25.40 3.55
N ILE A 368 -5.70 -24.94 4.13
CA ILE A 368 -6.91 -25.74 4.32
C ILE A 368 -7.87 -25.56 3.15
N VAL A 369 -8.10 -24.32 2.71
CA VAL A 369 -9.16 -23.99 1.74
C VAL A 369 -8.66 -23.32 0.46
N GLY A 370 -7.34 -23.19 0.27
CA GLY A 370 -6.78 -22.45 -0.86
C GLY A 370 -7.25 -20.98 -0.84
N PRO A 371 -7.50 -20.33 -2.00
CA PRO A 371 -7.94 -18.94 -2.05
C PRO A 371 -9.34 -18.70 -1.48
N ASN A 372 -10.11 -19.75 -1.17
CA ASN A 372 -11.47 -19.65 -0.65
C ASN A 372 -11.53 -19.16 0.82
N TRP A 373 -10.43 -18.67 1.38
CA TRP A 373 -10.42 -17.95 2.66
C TRP A 373 -10.88 -16.48 2.50
N MET A 374 -10.72 -15.89 1.31
CA MET A 374 -11.01 -14.46 1.07
C MET A 374 -12.43 -14.03 1.46
N PRO A 375 -13.49 -14.82 1.21
CA PRO A 375 -14.85 -14.45 1.60
C PRO A 375 -15.04 -14.20 3.11
N VAL A 376 -14.16 -14.72 3.97
CA VAL A 376 -14.24 -14.50 5.42
C VAL A 376 -14.14 -13.01 5.77
N ASN A 377 -13.44 -12.19 4.97
CA ASN A 377 -13.36 -10.74 5.19
C ASN A 377 -14.73 -10.07 5.20
N ALA A 378 -15.68 -10.52 4.36
CA ALA A 378 -17.00 -9.91 4.23
C ALA A 378 -17.78 -9.93 5.56
N LEU A 379 -17.50 -10.88 6.45
CA LEU A 379 -18.18 -10.99 7.75
C LEU A 379 -17.80 -9.85 8.71
N ALA A 380 -16.73 -9.11 8.40
CA ALA A 380 -16.33 -7.93 9.14
C ALA A 380 -16.85 -6.62 8.53
N ASP A 381 -17.66 -6.67 7.47
CA ASP A 381 -18.25 -5.47 6.85
C ASP A 381 -19.58 -5.06 7.52
N PHE A 382 -20.06 -5.85 8.47
CA PHE A 382 -21.30 -5.60 9.19
C PHE A 382 -21.04 -5.10 10.62
N PRO A 383 -21.99 -4.36 11.21
CA PRO A 383 -21.90 -3.91 12.60
C PRO A 383 -22.20 -5.04 13.59
N ASN A 384 -21.45 -6.13 13.47
CA ASN A 384 -21.42 -7.26 14.38
C ASN A 384 -20.72 -6.89 15.67
N LEU A 385 -20.98 -7.64 16.75
CA LEU A 385 -20.27 -7.48 18.02
C LEU A 385 -18.76 -7.57 17.80
N ARG A 386 -18.03 -6.55 18.24
CA ARG A 386 -16.56 -6.52 18.19
C ARG A 386 -15.99 -6.49 19.60
N VAL A 387 -15.01 -7.34 19.85
CA VAL A 387 -14.29 -7.37 21.12
C VAL A 387 -12.79 -7.42 20.90
N ASN A 388 -12.01 -6.80 21.78
CA ASN A 388 -10.56 -6.92 21.76
C ASN A 388 -10.10 -8.29 22.32
N ASN A 389 -8.78 -8.52 22.39
CA ASN A 389 -8.19 -9.75 22.93
C ASN A 389 -8.38 -9.97 24.45
N ARG A 390 -9.15 -9.11 25.13
CA ARG A 390 -9.62 -9.32 26.50
C ARG A 390 -11.09 -9.69 26.58
N GLY A 391 -11.79 -9.84 25.44
CA GLY A 391 -13.21 -10.10 25.37
C GLY A 391 -14.08 -8.86 25.63
N GLN A 392 -13.53 -7.66 25.53
CA GLN A 392 -14.24 -6.41 25.83
C GLN A 392 -14.62 -5.66 24.56
N ARG A 393 -15.87 -5.18 24.47
CA ARG A 393 -16.22 -4.15 23.48
C ARG A 393 -15.35 -2.91 23.68
N TYR A 394 -14.99 -2.25 22.59
CA TYR A 394 -14.02 -1.15 22.62
C TYR A 394 -14.40 0.08 21.80
N ALA A 395 -15.37 -0.04 20.88
CA ALA A 395 -15.81 1.00 19.98
C ALA A 395 -17.24 0.74 19.52
N SER A 396 -17.83 1.69 18.80
CA SER A 396 -19.11 1.52 18.13
C SER A 396 -18.96 0.52 16.97
N GLU A 397 -19.80 -0.51 16.95
CA GLU A 397 -19.78 -1.50 15.87
C GLU A 397 -20.25 -0.91 14.53
N THR A 398 -20.94 0.23 14.54
CA THR A 398 -21.40 0.89 13.30
C THR A 398 -20.28 1.55 12.51
N HIS A 399 -19.10 1.72 13.12
CA HIS A 399 -17.90 2.18 12.43
C HIS A 399 -17.26 1.10 11.55
N ALA A 400 -17.80 -0.12 11.47
CA ALA A 400 -17.23 -1.23 10.67
C ALA A 400 -16.80 -0.82 9.23
N LEU A 401 -17.53 0.12 8.62
CA LEU A 401 -17.25 0.66 7.29
C LEU A 401 -16.86 2.15 7.27
N ASP A 402 -16.52 2.71 8.43
CA ASP A 402 -15.72 3.92 8.57
C ASP A 402 -14.26 3.49 8.68
N PHE A 403 -13.60 3.45 7.53
CA PHE A 403 -12.37 2.67 7.38
C PHE A 403 -11.21 3.26 8.18
N ALA A 404 -11.12 4.60 8.19
CA ALA A 404 -10.06 5.32 8.88
C ALA A 404 -10.27 5.28 10.39
N VAL A 405 -11.51 5.53 10.86
CA VAL A 405 -11.83 5.51 12.29
C VAL A 405 -11.70 4.10 12.85
N HIS A 406 -12.32 3.09 12.22
CA HIS A 406 -12.23 1.71 12.70
C HIS A 406 -10.79 1.20 12.76
N GLY A 407 -10.00 1.49 11.71
CA GLY A 407 -8.57 1.16 11.69
C GLY A 407 -7.81 1.79 12.87
N ALA A 408 -8.12 3.05 13.20
CA ALA A 408 -7.50 3.75 14.32
C ALA A 408 -7.97 3.19 15.68
N GLU A 409 -9.26 2.95 15.87
CA GLU A 409 -9.82 2.34 17.09
C GLU A 409 -9.22 0.97 17.38
N LEU A 410 -9.06 0.14 16.33
CA LEU A 410 -8.42 -1.16 16.41
C LEU A 410 -6.92 -1.05 16.72
N SER A 411 -6.23 -0.04 16.18
CA SER A 411 -4.80 0.17 16.42
C SER A 411 -4.45 0.47 17.89
N GLU A 412 -5.41 0.99 18.65
CA GLU A 412 -5.29 1.29 20.09
C GLU A 412 -5.64 0.08 20.98
N GLN A 413 -6.12 -1.03 20.41
CA GLN A 413 -6.42 -2.24 21.16
C GLN A 413 -5.14 -3.03 21.50
N PRO A 414 -5.13 -3.82 22.59
CA PRO A 414 -3.95 -4.61 22.93
C PRO A 414 -3.60 -5.58 21.79
N GLN A 415 -2.33 -5.57 21.37
CA GLN A 415 -1.83 -6.31 20.20
C GLN A 415 -2.51 -5.94 18.87
N GLN A 416 -3.26 -4.84 18.82
CA GLN A 416 -4.00 -4.38 17.63
C GLN A 416 -4.95 -5.45 17.07
N THR A 417 -5.54 -6.24 17.96
CA THR A 417 -6.33 -7.44 17.63
C THR A 417 -7.78 -7.26 18.03
N GLU A 418 -8.68 -7.67 17.15
CA GLU A 418 -10.11 -7.80 17.42
C GLU A 418 -10.64 -9.19 17.07
N PHE A 419 -11.81 -9.48 17.63
CA PHE A 419 -12.66 -10.59 17.24
C PHE A 419 -14.03 -10.05 16.86
N VAL A 420 -14.48 -10.39 15.66
CA VAL A 420 -15.84 -10.14 15.19
C VAL A 420 -16.69 -11.35 15.55
N VAL A 421 -17.70 -11.15 16.41
CA VAL A 421 -18.54 -12.19 17.00
C VAL A 421 -19.96 -12.11 16.45
N PHE A 422 -20.49 -13.25 16.01
CA PHE A 422 -21.84 -13.39 15.47
C PHE A 422 -22.37 -14.81 15.73
N ASP A 423 -23.64 -15.04 15.42
CA ASP A 423 -24.30 -16.32 15.66
C ASP A 423 -24.80 -17.00 14.38
N GLN A 424 -25.25 -18.25 14.50
CA GLN A 424 -25.75 -19.03 13.36
C GLN A 424 -26.94 -18.36 12.66
N ALA A 425 -27.78 -17.61 13.39
CA ALA A 425 -28.95 -16.95 12.80
C ALA A 425 -28.54 -15.86 11.81
N MET A 426 -27.42 -15.16 12.04
CA MET A 426 -26.84 -14.27 11.03
C MET A 426 -26.40 -15.02 9.77
N LEU A 427 -25.68 -16.14 9.93
CA LEU A 427 -25.19 -16.93 8.80
C LEU A 427 -26.34 -17.52 7.98
N ASP A 428 -27.42 -17.94 8.63
CA ASP A 428 -28.61 -18.47 7.96
C ASP A 428 -29.31 -17.39 7.14
N LYS A 429 -29.40 -16.15 7.64
CA LYS A 429 -29.92 -15.01 6.86
C LYS A 429 -29.10 -14.78 5.59
N ILE A 430 -27.77 -14.82 5.69
CA ILE A 430 -26.88 -14.65 4.54
C ILE A 430 -27.05 -15.82 3.55
N LYS A 431 -27.18 -17.04 4.05
CA LYS A 431 -27.43 -18.23 3.23
C LYS A 431 -28.77 -18.15 2.48
N GLU A 432 -29.79 -17.55 3.08
CA GLU A 432 -31.11 -17.43 2.46
C GLU A 432 -31.25 -16.23 1.50
N GLY A 433 -30.61 -15.10 1.83
CA GLY A 433 -30.83 -13.81 1.17
C GLY A 433 -29.60 -13.10 0.62
N GLY A 434 -28.39 -13.64 0.83
CA GLY A 434 -27.13 -12.92 0.57
C GLY A 434 -26.79 -11.94 1.69
N THR A 435 -25.64 -11.28 1.59
CA THR A 435 -25.20 -10.29 2.60
C THR A 435 -26.12 -9.07 2.67
N VAL A 436 -26.83 -8.74 1.59
CA VAL A 436 -27.87 -7.68 1.57
C VAL A 436 -28.97 -7.90 2.62
N ALA A 437 -29.19 -9.16 3.05
CA ALA A 437 -30.16 -9.47 4.10
C ALA A 437 -29.72 -9.00 5.51
N ILE A 438 -28.44 -8.65 5.66
CA ILE A 438 -27.88 -8.07 6.89
C ILE A 438 -27.85 -6.54 6.76
N GLU A 439 -27.18 -6.03 5.73
CA GLU A 439 -27.10 -4.60 5.44
C GLU A 439 -26.96 -4.39 3.93
N ASP A 440 -27.71 -3.44 3.37
CA ASP A 440 -27.67 -3.08 1.95
C ASP A 440 -26.66 -1.95 1.75
N HIS A 441 -25.44 -2.26 1.30
CA HIS A 441 -24.39 -1.25 1.12
C HIS A 441 -24.46 -0.57 -0.24
N TYR A 442 -24.87 -1.29 -1.30
CA TYR A 442 -24.80 -0.77 -2.67
C TYR A 442 -26.16 -0.46 -3.32
N GLY A 443 -27.28 -0.78 -2.68
CA GLY A 443 -28.63 -0.67 -3.24
C GLY A 443 -29.00 0.73 -3.76
N LYS A 444 -28.40 1.80 -3.21
CA LYS A 444 -28.61 3.18 -3.69
C LYS A 444 -28.19 3.37 -5.16
N TRP A 445 -27.27 2.55 -5.68
CA TRP A 445 -26.75 2.63 -7.04
C TRP A 445 -27.42 1.65 -8.03
N LYS A 446 -28.51 0.98 -7.64
CA LYS A 446 -29.20 -0.03 -8.48
C LYS A 446 -29.52 0.44 -9.91
N ASN A 447 -29.74 1.74 -10.11
CA ASN A 447 -30.00 2.33 -11.43
C ASN A 447 -28.98 3.42 -11.82
N HIS A 448 -27.85 3.49 -11.12
CA HIS A 448 -26.82 4.50 -11.30
C HIS A 448 -25.44 3.87 -11.06
N ARG A 449 -25.00 3.06 -12.03
CA ARG A 449 -23.72 2.34 -11.95
C ARG A 449 -22.55 3.31 -11.76
N GLN A 450 -21.78 3.09 -10.71
CA GLN A 450 -20.50 3.74 -10.47
C GLN A 450 -19.35 2.76 -10.73
N PHE A 451 -18.20 3.27 -11.16
CA PHE A 451 -17.06 2.44 -11.52
C PHE A 451 -15.72 3.14 -11.30
N TYR A 452 -14.80 2.44 -10.64
CA TYR A 452 -13.38 2.74 -10.67
C TYR A 452 -12.55 1.47 -10.43
N MET A 453 -11.22 1.60 -10.47
CA MET A 453 -10.28 0.51 -10.25
C MET A 453 -9.49 0.76 -8.96
N GLU A 454 -9.46 -0.22 -8.06
CA GLU A 454 -8.73 -0.17 -6.79
C GLU A 454 -8.00 -1.49 -6.54
N PHE A 455 -6.78 -1.43 -6.01
CA PHE A 455 -5.84 -2.57 -6.01
C PHE A 455 -5.65 -3.20 -7.40
N ASN A 456 -5.97 -2.47 -8.47
CA ASN A 456 -6.07 -2.94 -9.87
C ASN A 456 -7.19 -3.97 -10.12
N PHE A 457 -8.18 -4.04 -9.25
CA PHE A 457 -9.44 -4.75 -9.43
C PHE A 457 -10.60 -3.77 -9.66
N PRO A 458 -11.65 -4.16 -10.39
CA PRO A 458 -12.81 -3.30 -10.60
C PRO A 458 -13.62 -3.15 -9.31
N THR A 459 -13.90 -1.91 -8.92
CA THR A 459 -14.97 -1.53 -8.01
C THR A 459 -16.15 -1.08 -8.86
N ASP A 460 -17.14 -1.96 -9.00
CA ASP A 460 -18.30 -1.77 -9.87
C ASP A 460 -19.57 -2.01 -9.07
N THR A 461 -20.37 -0.96 -8.86
CA THR A 461 -21.56 -1.09 -8.01
C THR A 461 -22.61 -2.04 -8.59
N GLU A 462 -22.64 -2.25 -9.92
CA GLU A 462 -23.56 -3.24 -10.50
C GLU A 462 -23.16 -4.66 -10.11
N GLU A 463 -21.87 -4.96 -10.13
CA GLU A 463 -21.33 -6.26 -9.70
C GLU A 463 -21.40 -6.42 -8.18
N SER A 464 -21.11 -5.37 -7.40
CA SER A 464 -21.25 -5.38 -5.95
C SER A 464 -22.68 -5.70 -5.52
N ILE A 465 -23.69 -5.08 -6.16
CA ILE A 465 -25.10 -5.40 -5.89
C ILE A 465 -25.40 -6.88 -6.19
N LYS A 466 -24.90 -7.41 -7.31
CA LYS A 466 -25.09 -8.83 -7.65
C LYS A 466 -24.46 -9.73 -6.57
N HIS A 467 -23.25 -9.40 -6.13
CA HIS A 467 -22.54 -10.14 -5.10
C HIS A 467 -23.25 -10.10 -3.75
N GLU A 468 -23.79 -8.95 -3.32
CA GLU A 468 -24.52 -8.86 -2.06
C GLU A 468 -25.80 -9.70 -2.04
N HIS A 469 -26.41 -9.92 -3.22
CA HIS A 469 -27.60 -10.76 -3.37
C HIS A 469 -27.23 -12.25 -3.55
N GLU A 470 -25.94 -12.58 -3.67
CA GLU A 470 -25.47 -13.95 -3.83
C GLU A 470 -25.57 -14.71 -2.51
N LYS A 471 -26.37 -15.78 -2.54
CA LYS A 471 -26.61 -16.65 -1.39
C LYS A 471 -25.36 -17.47 -1.08
N THR A 472 -24.77 -17.22 0.09
CA THR A 472 -23.50 -17.84 0.48
C THR A 472 -23.64 -18.58 1.80
N ASP A 473 -23.24 -19.86 1.84
CA ASP A 473 -23.18 -20.66 3.06
C ASP A 473 -21.78 -20.57 3.69
N PHE A 474 -21.61 -19.60 4.59
CA PHE A 474 -20.38 -19.41 5.34
C PHE A 474 -20.13 -20.52 6.38
N THR A 475 -21.17 -21.21 6.86
CA THR A 475 -21.08 -22.20 7.94
C THR A 475 -20.06 -23.30 7.61
N SER A 476 -20.13 -23.84 6.39
CA SER A 476 -19.22 -24.90 5.93
C SER A 476 -17.77 -24.42 5.83
N LEU A 477 -17.57 -23.18 5.38
CA LEU A 477 -16.24 -22.57 5.27
C LEU A 477 -15.63 -22.33 6.66
N LEU A 478 -16.38 -21.69 7.55
CA LEU A 478 -15.93 -21.38 8.91
C LEU A 478 -15.61 -22.65 9.71
N ASN A 479 -16.44 -23.70 9.59
CA ASN A 479 -16.19 -24.97 10.27
C ASN A 479 -14.91 -25.67 9.77
N LYS A 480 -14.57 -25.57 8.48
CA LYS A 480 -13.28 -26.10 7.97
C LYS A 480 -12.09 -25.35 8.55
N LEU A 481 -12.26 -24.05 8.78
CA LEU A 481 -11.22 -23.17 9.29
C LEU A 481 -11.16 -23.12 10.82
N ALA A 482 -12.08 -23.80 11.53
CA ALA A 482 -12.13 -23.83 13.00
C ALA A 482 -10.91 -24.51 13.67
N SER A 483 -10.05 -25.18 12.89
CA SER A 483 -8.77 -25.74 13.34
C SER A 483 -7.62 -24.72 13.29
N THR A 484 -7.84 -23.54 12.72
CA THR A 484 -6.88 -22.43 12.71
C THR A 484 -6.99 -21.61 13.98
N ASN A 485 -6.03 -20.70 14.22
CA ASN A 485 -6.14 -19.70 15.28
C ASN A 485 -6.89 -18.43 14.82
N VAL A 486 -7.74 -18.54 13.82
CA VAL A 486 -8.45 -17.40 13.19
C VAL A 486 -9.95 -17.50 13.38
N ILE A 487 -10.52 -18.70 13.20
CA ILE A 487 -11.96 -18.95 13.29
C ILE A 487 -12.24 -19.79 14.52
N PHE A 488 -13.17 -19.32 15.35
CA PHE A 488 -13.59 -20.00 16.57
C PHE A 488 -15.09 -20.26 16.51
N VAL A 489 -15.50 -21.47 16.90
CA VAL A 489 -16.90 -21.90 16.84
C VAL A 489 -17.23 -22.61 18.15
N ALA A 490 -18.33 -22.26 18.82
CA ALA A 490 -18.77 -22.94 20.03
C ALA A 490 -20.28 -22.82 20.25
N ASP A 491 -20.87 -23.73 21.02
CA ASP A 491 -22.31 -23.72 21.31
C ASP A 491 -22.69 -22.71 22.40
N THR A 492 -21.72 -22.28 23.22
CA THR A 492 -21.89 -21.34 24.33
C THR A 492 -20.87 -20.20 24.25
N ILE A 493 -21.18 -19.05 24.85
CA ILE A 493 -20.26 -17.91 24.91
C ILE A 493 -19.03 -18.22 25.78
N GLU A 494 -19.21 -19.01 26.83
CA GLU A 494 -18.14 -19.45 27.72
C GLU A 494 -17.11 -20.34 27.02
N ASP A 495 -17.60 -21.28 26.21
CA ASP A 495 -16.73 -22.15 25.39
C ASP A 495 -16.09 -21.37 24.24
N LEU A 496 -16.81 -20.38 23.68
CA LEU A 496 -16.24 -19.49 22.66
C LEU A 496 -15.08 -18.67 23.24
N ALA A 497 -15.26 -18.08 24.43
CA ALA A 497 -14.22 -17.33 25.13
C ALA A 497 -12.97 -18.18 25.38
N GLU A 498 -13.16 -19.43 25.82
CA GLU A 498 -12.08 -20.38 26.05
C GLU A 498 -11.28 -20.65 24.76
N LYS A 499 -11.98 -20.90 23.64
CA LYS A 499 -11.35 -21.15 22.34
C LYS A 499 -10.61 -19.93 21.80
N MET A 500 -11.19 -18.74 21.94
CA MET A 500 -10.55 -17.47 21.56
C MET A 500 -9.33 -17.15 22.43
N GLY A 501 -9.25 -17.73 23.64
CA GLY A 501 -8.24 -17.38 24.64
C GLY A 501 -8.49 -16.02 25.30
N VAL A 502 -9.75 -15.60 25.39
CA VAL A 502 -10.15 -14.34 26.05
C VAL A 502 -10.80 -14.62 27.41
N ASP A 503 -10.95 -13.58 28.23
CA ASP A 503 -11.62 -13.69 29.52
C ASP A 503 -13.12 -13.96 29.37
N LYS A 504 -13.61 -15.00 30.05
CA LYS A 504 -14.99 -15.49 29.95
C LYS A 504 -16.01 -14.44 30.44
N ASP A 505 -15.72 -13.80 31.57
CA ASP A 505 -16.63 -12.83 32.18
C ASP A 505 -16.71 -11.55 31.34
N ASN A 506 -15.58 -11.09 30.80
CA ASN A 506 -15.55 -9.95 29.88
C ASN A 506 -16.38 -10.23 28.61
N LEU A 507 -16.21 -11.40 27.98
CA LEU A 507 -16.96 -11.71 26.76
C LEU A 507 -18.46 -11.82 27.04
N ALA A 508 -18.85 -12.53 28.10
CA ALA A 508 -20.25 -12.63 28.50
C ALA A 508 -20.88 -11.25 28.73
N LYS A 509 -20.18 -10.37 29.44
CA LYS A 509 -20.61 -8.99 29.67
C LYS A 509 -20.74 -8.18 28.38
N SER A 510 -19.79 -8.34 27.45
CA SER A 510 -19.83 -7.67 26.14
C SER A 510 -21.04 -8.08 25.32
N VAL A 511 -21.34 -9.39 25.28
CA VAL A 511 -22.54 -9.94 24.60
C VAL A 511 -23.81 -9.39 25.24
N GLU A 512 -23.90 -9.39 26.57
CA GLU A 512 -25.03 -8.82 27.30
C GLU A 512 -25.23 -7.33 26.99
N GLN A 513 -24.16 -6.53 27.06
CA GLN A 513 -24.20 -5.10 26.76
C GLN A 513 -24.73 -4.82 25.35
N TYR A 514 -24.19 -5.54 24.37
CA TYR A 514 -24.53 -5.38 22.95
C TYR A 514 -25.98 -5.78 22.65
N ASN A 515 -26.42 -6.95 23.13
CA ASN A 515 -27.81 -7.41 22.93
C ASN A 515 -28.81 -6.53 23.68
N ASN A 516 -28.49 -6.08 24.90
CA ASN A 516 -29.34 -5.17 25.63
C ASN A 516 -29.48 -3.82 24.91
N ALA A 517 -28.40 -3.28 24.34
CA ALA A 517 -28.46 -2.07 23.52
C ALA A 517 -29.39 -2.25 22.31
N LYS A 518 -29.23 -3.34 21.56
CA LYS A 518 -30.11 -3.69 20.43
C LYS A 518 -31.58 -3.78 20.84
N LYS A 519 -31.87 -4.48 21.95
CA LYS A 519 -33.23 -4.65 22.48
C LYS A 519 -33.84 -3.34 22.98
N LYS A 520 -33.04 -2.49 23.65
CA LYS A 520 -33.44 -1.17 24.15
C LYS A 520 -33.66 -0.17 23.01
N GLY A 521 -32.96 -0.34 21.88
CA GLY A 521 -32.91 0.64 20.80
C GLY A 521 -31.97 1.81 21.10
N ALA A 522 -31.07 1.66 22.08
CA ALA A 522 -30.09 2.68 22.46
C ALA A 522 -28.85 2.00 23.08
N ASP A 523 -27.67 2.31 22.55
CA ASP A 523 -26.39 1.90 23.15
C ASP A 523 -25.84 3.02 24.03
N ASP A 524 -25.94 2.86 25.35
CA ASP A 524 -25.45 3.86 26.30
C ASP A 524 -23.91 3.85 26.42
N LEU A 525 -23.24 2.83 25.86
CA LEU A 525 -21.78 2.69 25.96
C LEU A 525 -21.06 3.42 24.83
N PHE A 526 -21.42 3.14 23.57
CA PHE A 526 -20.76 3.71 22.39
C PHE A 526 -21.67 4.48 21.45
N PHE A 527 -22.96 4.62 21.79
CA PHE A 527 -23.94 5.34 20.97
C PHE A 527 -24.11 4.77 19.56
N SER A 528 -23.81 3.49 19.36
CA SER A 528 -24.00 2.75 18.11
C SER A 528 -25.43 2.89 17.57
N ASP A 529 -25.58 3.00 16.25
CA ASP A 529 -26.91 2.87 15.62
C ASP A 529 -27.43 1.44 15.76
N THR A 530 -28.21 1.23 16.83
CA THR A 530 -28.80 -0.06 17.18
C THR A 530 -29.72 -0.63 16.11
N LYS A 531 -30.17 0.15 15.12
CA LYS A 531 -30.95 -0.41 14.00
C LYS A 531 -30.10 -1.29 13.11
N ARG A 532 -28.82 -0.95 12.92
CA ARG A 532 -27.87 -1.66 12.06
C ARG A 532 -27.30 -2.91 12.72
N MET A 533 -27.16 -2.93 14.05
CA MET A 533 -26.61 -4.06 14.82
C MET A 533 -27.37 -5.38 14.62
N THR A 534 -26.65 -6.51 14.53
CA THR A 534 -27.21 -7.88 14.45
C THR A 534 -27.09 -8.59 15.80
N PRO A 535 -28.17 -9.15 16.40
CA PRO A 535 -28.10 -9.83 17.71
C PRO A 535 -27.13 -11.02 17.74
N VAL A 536 -26.64 -11.36 18.94
CA VAL A 536 -25.78 -12.53 19.20
C VAL A 536 -26.42 -13.34 20.34
N GLU A 537 -27.40 -14.17 20.04
CA GLU A 537 -28.29 -14.74 21.05
C GLU A 537 -28.32 -16.27 21.08
N GLN A 538 -28.14 -16.94 19.94
CA GLN A 538 -28.37 -18.38 19.82
C GLN A 538 -27.19 -19.09 19.17
N GLY A 539 -26.54 -19.98 19.94
CA GLY A 539 -25.46 -20.81 19.45
C GLY A 539 -25.91 -21.76 18.31
N PRO A 540 -24.99 -22.22 17.44
CA PRO A 540 -23.55 -21.99 17.51
C PRO A 540 -23.14 -20.53 17.30
N PHE A 541 -22.16 -20.09 18.10
CA PHE A 541 -21.52 -18.79 18.00
C PHE A 541 -20.19 -18.91 17.26
N TYR A 542 -19.86 -17.84 16.56
CA TYR A 542 -18.66 -17.73 15.72
C TYR A 542 -17.87 -16.50 16.14
N ALA A 543 -16.55 -16.60 16.11
CA ALA A 543 -15.66 -15.45 16.19
C ALA A 543 -14.58 -15.52 15.10
N VAL A 544 -14.29 -14.39 14.46
CA VAL A 544 -13.22 -14.24 13.48
C VAL A 544 -12.19 -13.25 14.01
N LYS A 545 -10.94 -13.69 14.14
CA LYS A 545 -9.83 -12.87 14.61
C LYS A 545 -9.22 -12.05 13.47
N PHE A 546 -9.12 -10.74 13.68
CA PHE A 546 -8.44 -9.80 12.79
C PHE A 546 -7.38 -8.98 13.53
N ILE A 547 -6.52 -8.32 12.77
CA ILE A 547 -5.56 -7.31 13.23
C ILE A 547 -5.77 -5.99 12.51
N ALA A 548 -5.28 -4.88 13.07
CA ALA A 548 -5.28 -3.58 12.39
C ALA A 548 -4.53 -3.66 11.05
N ARG A 549 -5.08 -3.03 10.01
CA ARG A 549 -4.43 -2.88 8.72
C ARG A 549 -3.80 -1.50 8.59
N ASN A 550 -2.55 -1.47 8.12
CA ASN A 550 -1.80 -0.25 7.88
C ASN A 550 -1.41 -0.15 6.39
N LEU A 551 -1.88 0.88 5.69
CA LEU A 551 -1.55 1.07 4.28
C LEU A 551 -0.18 1.73 4.07
N GLY A 552 0.34 2.44 5.06
CA GLY A 552 1.61 3.16 5.00
C GLY A 552 1.77 4.21 6.10
N THR A 553 2.88 4.94 6.08
CA THR A 553 3.16 6.01 7.04
C THR A 553 2.90 7.37 6.39
N LEU A 554 2.45 8.35 7.17
CA LEU A 554 2.07 9.66 6.67
C LEU A 554 3.00 10.73 7.23
N GLY A 555 4.07 11.03 6.50
CA GLY A 555 5.02 12.09 6.81
C GLY A 555 6.38 11.62 7.33
N GLY A 556 7.12 12.57 7.89
CA GLY A 556 8.46 12.37 8.43
C GLY A 556 9.39 13.56 8.20
N ALA A 557 9.28 14.22 7.05
CA ALA A 557 10.00 15.44 6.71
C ALA A 557 9.06 16.65 6.76
N THR A 558 9.48 17.73 7.41
CA THR A 558 8.68 18.98 7.44
C THR A 558 8.82 19.73 6.12
N ILE A 559 7.70 20.26 5.61
CA ILE A 559 7.66 21.06 4.39
C ILE A 559 6.82 22.33 4.55
N ASP A 560 7.08 23.33 3.71
CA ASP A 560 6.21 24.50 3.52
C ASP A 560 5.13 24.25 2.45
N GLU A 561 4.31 25.26 2.16
CA GLU A 561 3.28 25.17 1.12
C GLU A 561 3.87 25.05 -0.30
N LYS A 562 5.16 25.29 -0.51
CA LYS A 562 5.86 25.11 -1.80
C LYS A 562 6.55 23.76 -1.91
N MET A 563 6.37 22.89 -0.93
CA MET A 563 7.02 21.58 -0.82
C MET A 563 8.54 21.68 -0.57
N HIS A 564 9.06 22.84 -0.17
CA HIS A 564 10.46 22.96 0.27
C HIS A 564 10.64 22.20 1.58
N ALA A 565 11.68 21.38 1.67
CA ALA A 565 12.05 20.74 2.93
C ALA A 565 12.46 21.82 3.93
N LEU A 566 11.97 21.77 5.17
CA LEU A 566 12.27 22.76 6.20
C LEU A 566 13.24 22.21 7.23
N ALA A 567 14.24 23.00 7.59
CA ALA A 567 15.10 22.74 8.74
C ALA A 567 14.36 23.03 10.06
N PRO A 568 14.88 22.61 11.23
CA PRO A 568 14.22 22.82 12.53
C PRO A 568 13.92 24.27 12.90
N ASN A 569 14.62 25.23 12.30
CA ASN A 569 14.37 26.67 12.47
C ASN A 569 13.23 27.21 11.58
N GLY A 570 12.64 26.36 10.72
CA GLY A 570 11.59 26.74 9.78
C GLY A 570 12.10 27.29 8.44
N GLU A 571 13.42 27.42 8.25
CA GLU A 571 14.00 27.87 6.99
C GLU A 571 14.10 26.71 5.98
N PRO A 572 13.91 26.97 4.67
CA PRO A 572 14.12 25.96 3.65
C PRO A 572 15.55 25.40 3.63
N VAL A 573 15.67 24.06 3.57
CA VAL A 573 16.91 23.39 3.19
C VAL A 573 17.16 23.68 1.70
N PRO A 574 18.23 24.39 1.32
CA PRO A 574 18.36 24.89 -0.04
C PRO A 574 18.36 23.76 -1.07
N ASN A 575 17.53 23.93 -2.11
CA ASN A 575 17.35 23.03 -3.25
C ASN A 575 16.69 21.68 -2.96
N LEU A 576 16.18 21.44 -1.75
CA LEU A 576 15.53 20.19 -1.39
C LEU A 576 14.02 20.33 -1.30
N TYR A 577 13.31 19.39 -1.92
CA TYR A 577 11.86 19.25 -1.85
C TYR A 577 11.50 17.86 -1.35
N VAL A 578 10.36 17.76 -0.65
CA VAL A 578 9.79 16.47 -0.25
C VAL A 578 8.30 16.46 -0.58
N ALA A 579 7.81 15.34 -1.12
CA ALA A 579 6.43 15.22 -1.59
C ALA A 579 5.81 13.85 -1.22
N GLY A 580 4.48 13.81 -1.21
CA GLY A 580 3.72 12.61 -0.88
C GLY A 580 3.95 12.13 0.55
N ALA A 581 3.96 10.80 0.74
CA ALA A 581 3.96 10.20 2.08
C ALA A 581 5.25 10.41 2.90
N ASP A 582 6.33 10.94 2.31
CA ASP A 582 7.50 11.38 3.08
C ASP A 582 7.29 12.75 3.75
N ALA A 583 6.39 13.58 3.19
CA ALA A 583 6.12 14.93 3.68
C ALA A 583 5.07 14.95 4.80
N SER A 584 5.37 15.68 5.87
CA SER A 584 4.47 15.93 7.00
C SER A 584 3.64 17.21 6.79
N GLY A 585 2.65 17.42 7.67
CA GLY A 585 1.85 18.65 7.72
C GLY A 585 0.43 18.51 7.16
N MET A 586 0.09 17.43 6.47
CA MET A 586 -1.30 17.21 6.04
C MET A 586 -2.18 16.56 7.11
N TYR A 587 -1.59 15.71 7.96
CA TYR A 587 -2.33 14.81 8.85
C TYR A 587 -1.91 14.99 10.31
N GLY A 588 -2.89 14.83 11.20
CA GLY A 588 -2.63 14.56 12.62
C GLY A 588 -2.44 13.06 12.82
N LYS A 589 -2.80 12.51 13.98
CA LYS A 589 -2.57 11.08 14.28
C LYS A 589 -3.31 10.09 13.36
N ALA A 590 -4.43 10.50 12.77
CA ALA A 590 -5.27 9.66 11.93
C ALA A 590 -5.29 10.14 10.48
N TYR A 591 -5.70 9.23 9.59
CA TYR A 591 -6.05 9.55 8.22
C TYR A 591 -7.38 10.33 8.15
N VAL A 592 -7.65 10.99 7.03
CA VAL A 592 -8.90 11.74 6.82
C VAL A 592 -10.07 10.83 6.54
N ASP A 593 -11.26 11.24 6.96
CA ASP A 593 -12.51 10.50 6.77
C ASP A 593 -13.27 10.96 5.51
N PHE A 594 -12.56 10.95 4.39
CA PHE A 594 -13.11 11.09 3.03
C PHE A 594 -12.18 10.40 2.03
N GLU A 595 -12.68 10.04 0.84
CA GLU A 595 -11.93 9.21 -0.08
C GLU A 595 -10.81 9.96 -0.84
N GLY A 596 -9.68 9.28 -1.02
CA GLY A 596 -8.62 9.74 -1.93
C GLY A 596 -7.67 10.81 -1.38
N GLY A 597 -7.76 11.16 -0.09
CA GLY A 597 -6.91 12.15 0.59
C GLY A 597 -5.39 11.95 0.40
N THR A 598 -4.87 10.73 0.62
CA THR A 598 -3.43 10.42 0.48
C THR A 598 -2.95 10.43 -0.96
N LEU A 599 -3.71 9.83 -1.88
CA LEU A 599 -3.35 9.84 -3.29
C LEU A 599 -3.39 11.25 -3.86
N GLY A 600 -4.39 12.04 -3.46
CA GLY A 600 -4.48 13.44 -3.83
C GLY A 600 -3.28 14.23 -3.35
N PHE A 601 -2.91 14.10 -2.08
CA PHE A 601 -1.70 14.76 -1.59
C PHE A 601 -0.46 14.32 -2.37
N ALA A 602 -0.29 13.03 -2.67
CA ALA A 602 0.84 12.55 -3.45
C ALA A 602 0.94 13.22 -4.83
N TYR A 603 -0.11 13.18 -5.65
CA TYR A 603 -0.06 13.79 -6.98
C TYR A 603 0.06 15.31 -6.95
N ILE A 604 -0.68 15.97 -6.06
CA ILE A 604 -0.70 17.43 -5.98
C ILE A 604 0.64 17.96 -5.48
N SER A 605 1.17 17.43 -4.36
CA SER A 605 2.47 17.84 -3.84
C SER A 605 3.60 17.56 -4.83
N GLY A 606 3.59 16.38 -5.47
CA GLY A 606 4.54 16.03 -6.51
C GLY A 606 4.53 17.02 -7.67
N ARG A 607 3.35 17.27 -8.24
CA ARG A 607 3.19 18.24 -9.34
C ARG A 607 3.70 19.63 -8.94
N LEU A 608 3.31 20.14 -7.77
CA LEU A 608 3.72 21.45 -7.29
C LEU A 608 5.23 21.54 -7.06
N ALA A 609 5.84 20.53 -6.44
CA ALA A 609 7.28 20.45 -6.24
C ALA A 609 8.03 20.45 -7.58
N GLY A 610 7.54 19.70 -8.57
CA GLY A 610 8.13 19.64 -9.90
C GLY A 610 8.09 20.98 -10.64
N ILE A 611 6.98 21.71 -10.57
CA ILE A 611 6.83 23.04 -11.16
C ILE A 611 7.82 24.02 -10.51
N ASP A 612 7.79 24.14 -9.18
CA ASP A 612 8.63 25.09 -8.45
C ASP A 612 10.13 24.77 -8.62
N ALA A 613 10.51 23.49 -8.58
CA ALA A 613 11.88 23.05 -8.83
C ALA A 613 12.35 23.44 -10.25
N ALA A 614 11.54 23.22 -11.28
CA ALA A 614 11.91 23.57 -12.66
C ALA A 614 12.03 25.09 -12.87
N GLU A 615 11.10 25.87 -12.32
CA GLU A 615 11.11 27.33 -12.44
C GLU A 615 12.32 27.95 -11.71
N THR A 616 12.59 27.51 -10.48
CA THR A 616 13.71 28.03 -9.69
C THR A 616 15.08 27.54 -10.19
N ALA A 617 15.16 26.36 -10.82
CA ALA A 617 16.39 25.88 -11.47
C ALA A 617 16.79 26.72 -12.70
N LYS A 618 15.82 27.40 -13.34
CA LYS A 618 16.07 28.34 -14.45
C LYS A 618 16.43 29.74 -13.95
N ALA A 619 15.81 30.21 -12.88
CA ALA A 619 16.03 31.56 -12.34
C ALA A 619 17.43 31.74 -11.73
N GLY A 620 18.06 30.66 -11.26
CA GLY A 620 19.44 30.67 -10.73
C GLY A 620 20.55 30.54 -11.79
N LYS A 621 20.28 30.88 -13.06
CA LYS A 621 21.29 30.91 -14.13
C LYS A 621 21.96 32.27 -14.25
#